data_AF-A0A255YZ03-F1
#
_entry.id   AF-A0A255YZ03-F1
#
_cell.length_a   1.000
_cell.length_b   1.000
_cell.length_c   1.000
_cell.angle_alpha   90.00
_cell.angle_beta   90.00
_cell.angle_gamma   90.00
#
_symmetry.space_group_name_H-M   'P 1'
#
loop_
_entity.id
_entity.type
_entity.pdbx_description
1 polymer ?
#
loop_
_entity_poly.entity_id
_entity_poly.type
_entity_poly.pdbx_seq_one_letter_code
_entity_poly.pdbx_strand_id
1 'polypeptide(L)'
;MGGKNVGEYFKGVVETGSNATQYLNGEISGLEATFDIGMGIIGMIPLPGCAAVSLLYSVSKAAYEYSSGNTLFDKPAKQTVSPTQLKM
;
A
#
# COMPACT_ATOMS: atom_id res chain seq x y z
N MET A 1 24.48 -19.54 -0.47
CA MET A 1 23.77 -18.36 -1.00
C MET A 1 22.53 -18.15 -0.16
N GLY A 2 22.27 -16.89 0.21
CA GLY A 2 21.59 -16.48 1.45
C GLY A 2 20.21 -17.07 1.71
N GLY A 3 20.03 -17.67 2.88
CA GLY A 3 18.72 -17.99 3.43
C GLY A 3 17.97 -16.70 3.72
N LYS A 4 16.82 -16.51 3.09
CA LYS A 4 15.89 -15.43 3.42
C LYS A 4 15.02 -15.87 4.59
N ASN A 5 14.86 -14.98 5.56
CA ASN A 5 14.09 -15.21 6.76
C ASN A 5 12.59 -15.12 6.45
N VAL A 6 11.79 -16.01 7.04
CA VAL A 6 10.31 -16.00 7.04
C VAL A 6 9.70 -14.59 7.24
N GLY A 7 10.42 -13.68 7.92
CA GLY A 7 10.03 -12.28 8.12
C GLY A 7 9.85 -11.44 6.86
N GLU A 8 10.56 -11.71 5.74
CA GLU A 8 10.37 -10.94 4.50
C GLU A 8 9.05 -11.30 3.81
N TYR A 9 8.68 -12.58 3.82
CA TYR A 9 7.38 -13.06 3.32
C TYR A 9 6.22 -12.54 4.18
N PHE A 10 6.39 -12.55 5.50
CA PHE A 10 5.39 -12.01 6.42
C PHE A 10 5.13 -10.51 6.18
N LYS A 11 6.18 -9.71 5.93
CA LYS A 11 6.01 -8.29 5.60
C LYS A 11 5.21 -8.09 4.32
N GLY A 12 5.57 -8.79 3.23
CA GLY A 12 4.85 -8.68 1.96
C GLY A 12 3.37 -9.08 2.06
N VAL A 13 3.07 -10.13 2.82
CA VAL A 13 1.68 -10.57 3.05
C VAL A 13 0.89 -9.57 3.88
N VAL A 14 1.49 -9.02 4.96
CA VAL A 14 0.83 -8.04 5.82
C VAL A 14 0.57 -6.74 5.07
N GLU A 15 1.54 -6.25 4.30
CA GLU A 15 1.45 -5.01 3.52
C GLU A 15 0.41 -5.14 2.39
N THR A 16 0.40 -6.28 1.68
CA THR A 16 -0.62 -6.56 0.66
C THR A 16 -2.02 -6.65 1.27
N GLY A 17 -2.17 -7.31 2.43
CA GLY A 17 -3.45 -7.46 3.12
C GLY A 17 -3.99 -6.15 3.72
N SER A 18 -3.11 -5.29 4.24
CA SER A 18 -3.51 -3.98 4.76
C SER A 18 -3.98 -3.06 3.63
N ASN A 19 -3.34 -3.11 2.47
CA ASN A 19 -3.70 -2.27 1.32
C ASN A 19 -5.01 -2.73 0.68
N ALA A 20 -5.25 -4.04 0.60
CA ALA A 20 -6.55 -4.57 0.19
C ALA A 20 -7.69 -4.11 1.11
N THR A 21 -7.45 -4.08 2.43
CA THR A 21 -8.46 -3.61 3.40
C THR A 21 -8.72 -2.11 3.27
N GLN A 22 -7.66 -1.30 3.14
CA GLN A 22 -7.78 0.14 2.92
C GLN A 22 -8.53 0.48 1.62
N TYR A 23 -8.35 -0.33 0.58
CA TYR A 23 -9.10 -0.19 -0.67
C TYR A 23 -10.59 -0.45 -0.48
N LEU A 24 -10.94 -1.53 0.22
CA LEU A 24 -12.34 -1.87 0.52
C LEU A 24 -13.03 -0.83 1.41
N ASN A 25 -12.28 -0.18 2.30
CA ASN A 25 -12.77 0.90 3.15
C ASN A 25 -12.81 2.27 2.44
N GLY A 26 -12.35 2.35 1.19
CA GLY A 26 -12.28 3.61 0.45
C GLY A 26 -11.31 4.62 1.07
N GLU A 27 -10.19 4.14 1.63
CA GLU A 27 -9.12 4.97 2.21
C GLU A 27 -8.01 5.28 1.20
N ILE A 28 -7.82 4.38 0.22
CA ILE A 28 -6.87 4.52 -0.89
C ILE A 28 -7.60 4.38 -2.23
N SER A 29 -7.07 4.99 -3.30
CA SER A 29 -7.66 4.83 -4.63
C SER A 29 -7.37 3.45 -5.23
N GLY A 30 -8.16 3.03 -6.21
CA GLY A 30 -7.91 1.76 -6.93
C GLY A 30 -6.55 1.72 -7.63
N LEU A 31 -6.05 2.89 -8.07
CA LEU A 31 -4.72 3.04 -8.63
C LEU A 31 -3.64 2.80 -7.57
N GLU A 32 -3.77 3.45 -6.40
CA GLU A 32 -2.88 3.26 -5.26
C GLU A 32 -2.87 1.79 -4.79
N ALA A 33 -4.06 1.21 -4.62
CA ALA A 33 -4.22 -0.19 -4.22
C ALA A 33 -3.53 -1.15 -5.19
N THR A 34 -3.68 -0.91 -6.49
CA THR A 34 -3.06 -1.77 -7.53
C THR A 34 -1.54 -1.69 -7.49
N PHE A 35 -0.98 -0.49 -7.35
CA PHE A 35 0.47 -0.31 -7.27
C PHE A 35 1.04 -0.87 -5.96
N ASP A 36 0.42 -0.57 -4.82
CA ASP A 36 0.90 -1.04 -3.52
C ASP A 36 0.82 -2.57 -3.40
N ILE A 37 -0.29 -3.20 -3.85
CA ILE A 37 -0.43 -4.66 -3.91
C ILE A 37 0.57 -5.26 -4.90
N GLY A 38 0.72 -4.66 -6.08
CA GLY A 38 1.66 -5.12 -7.10
C GLY A 38 3.10 -5.10 -6.60
N MET A 39 3.52 -4.03 -5.93
CA MET A 39 4.85 -3.91 -5.34
C MET A 39 5.03 -4.82 -4.13
N GLY A 40 3.98 -5.06 -3.33
CA GLY A 40 3.98 -6.08 -2.28
C GLY A 40 4.23 -7.48 -2.83
N ILE A 41 3.52 -7.85 -3.91
CA ILE A 41 3.71 -9.14 -4.61
C ILE A 41 5.12 -9.23 -5.20
N ILE A 42 5.61 -8.17 -5.88
CA ILE A 42 6.98 -8.12 -6.42
C ILE A 42 7.98 -8.39 -5.30
N GLY A 43 7.81 -7.78 -4.12
CA GLY A 43 8.68 -8.01 -2.97
C GLY A 43 8.75 -9.48 -2.51
N MET A 44 7.69 -10.26 -2.77
CA MET A 44 7.61 -11.69 -2.47
C MET A 44 8.19 -12.59 -3.57
N ILE A 45 8.44 -12.08 -4.78
CA ILE A 45 9.03 -12.84 -5.87
C ILE A 45 10.48 -13.18 -5.50
N PRO A 46 10.90 -14.46 -5.54
CA PRO A 46 12.24 -14.90 -5.13
C PRO A 46 13.34 -14.55 -6.16
N LEU A 47 13.13 -13.51 -6.97
CA LEU A 47 14.10 -13.00 -7.92
C LEU A 47 15.04 -11.99 -7.22
N PRO A 48 16.32 -11.94 -7.61
CA PRO A 48 17.26 -10.96 -7.10
C PRO A 48 16.79 -9.54 -7.43
N GLY A 49 16.78 -8.66 -6.43
CA GLY A 49 16.40 -7.25 -6.58
C GLY A 49 14.93 -6.94 -6.31
N CYS A 50 14.00 -7.89 -6.42
CA CYS A 50 12.57 -7.59 -6.29
C CYS A 50 12.16 -7.11 -4.89
N ALA A 51 12.69 -7.71 -3.82
CA ALA A 51 12.49 -7.23 -2.45
C ALA A 51 13.04 -5.81 -2.23
N ALA A 52 14.19 -5.48 -2.83
CA ALA A 52 14.78 -4.16 -2.73
C ALA A 52 13.97 -3.11 -3.50
N VAL A 53 13.43 -3.46 -4.68
CA VAL A 53 12.56 -2.58 -5.48
C VAL A 53 11.25 -2.28 -4.74
N SER A 54 10.63 -3.31 -4.15
CA SER A 54 9.42 -3.18 -3.34
C SER A 54 9.65 -2.26 -2.13
N LEU A 55 10.71 -2.53 -1.36
CA LEU A 55 11.08 -1.71 -0.21
C LEU A 55 11.36 -0.25 -0.60
N LEU A 56 12.11 -0.05 -1.69
CA LEU A 56 12.46 1.28 -2.17
C LEU A 56 11.21 2.07 -2.58
N TYR A 57 10.24 1.42 -3.22
CA TYR A 57 8.95 2.02 -3.54
C TYR A 57 8.20 2.47 -2.29
N SER A 58 7.99 1.56 -1.32
CA SER A 58 7.24 1.88 -0.09
C SER A 58 7.91 3.02 0.70
N VAL A 59 9.23 2.99 0.82
CA VAL A 59 9.99 4.05 1.53
C VAL A 59 9.97 5.37 0.76
N SER A 60 10.13 5.34 -0.57
CA SER A 60 10.15 6.55 -1.39
C SER A 60 8.78 7.22 -1.43
N LYS A 61 7.70 6.43 -1.52
CA LYS A 61 6.32 6.92 -1.40
C LYS A 61 6.12 7.58 -0.04
N ALA A 62 6.44 6.89 1.06
CA ALA A 62 6.30 7.44 2.40
C ALA A 62 7.10 8.74 2.60
N ALA A 63 8.34 8.79 2.10
CA ALA A 63 9.18 9.98 2.16
C ALA A 63 8.62 11.14 1.33
N TYR A 64 8.09 10.86 0.13
CA TYR A 64 7.45 11.86 -0.72
C TYR A 64 6.20 12.44 -0.04
N GLU A 65 5.33 11.59 0.49
CA GLU A 65 4.08 12.04 1.14
C GLU A 65 4.38 12.83 2.41
N TYR A 66 5.36 12.37 3.21
CA TYR A 66 5.78 13.08 4.41
C TYR A 66 6.44 14.44 4.09
N SER A 67 7.27 14.50 3.05
CA SER A 67 8.02 15.72 2.71
C SER A 67 7.19 16.76 1.95
N SER A 68 6.27 16.33 1.08
CA SER A 68 5.52 17.24 0.22
C SER A 68 4.16 17.62 0.80
N GLY A 69 3.62 16.81 1.73
CA GLY A 69 2.24 16.92 2.18
C GLY A 69 1.20 16.52 1.12
N ASN A 70 1.65 16.11 -0.07
CA ASN A 70 0.81 15.62 -1.16
C ASN A 70 0.87 14.09 -1.21
N THR A 71 -0.23 13.48 -1.60
CA THR A 71 -0.30 12.03 -1.79
C THR A 71 0.24 11.66 -3.17
N LEU A 72 0.96 10.54 -3.27
CA LEU A 72 1.52 10.12 -4.57
C LEU A 72 0.42 9.71 -5.55
N PHE A 73 -0.68 9.21 -5.01
CA PHE A 73 -1.92 8.94 -5.73
C PHE A 73 -3.04 9.78 -5.12
N ASP A 74 -4.02 10.14 -5.95
CA ASP A 74 -5.24 10.74 -5.43
C ASP A 74 -5.90 9.79 -4.44
N LYS A 75 -6.22 10.27 -3.25
CA LYS A 75 -7.01 9.51 -2.29
C LYS A 75 -8.50 9.77 -2.56
N PRO A 76 -9.37 8.75 -2.45
CA PRO A 76 -10.81 8.97 -2.55
C PRO A 76 -11.20 10.10 -1.59
N ALA A 77 -11.90 11.10 -2.12
CA ALA A 77 -12.49 12.14 -1.29
C ALA A 77 -13.34 11.43 -0.26
N LYS A 78 -12.94 11.51 1.02
CA LYS A 78 -13.66 10.91 2.15
C LYS A 78 -15.13 11.24 1.93
N GLN A 79 -15.96 10.26 1.61
CA GLN A 79 -17.39 10.43 1.66
C GLN A 79 -17.70 10.58 3.14
N THR A 80 -17.55 11.79 3.67
CA THR A 80 -18.28 12.22 4.85
C THR A 80 -19.75 12.08 4.47
N VAL A 81 -20.31 10.90 4.71
CA VAL A 81 -21.74 10.77 4.94
C VAL A 81 -22.02 11.74 6.08
N SER A 82 -22.53 12.92 5.71
CA SER A 82 -23.06 13.85 6.69
C SER A 82 -24.10 13.07 7.49
N PRO A 83 -24.02 13.04 8.84
CA PRO A 83 -24.92 12.24 9.68
C PRO A 83 -26.42 12.58 9.51
N THR A 84 -26.74 13.63 8.72
CA THR A 84 -28.09 14.02 8.34
C THR A 84 -28.80 13.01 7.41
N GLN A 85 -28.12 12.04 6.79
CA GLN A 85 -28.75 11.07 5.88
C GLN A 85 -29.23 9.77 6.55
N LEU A 86 -29.05 9.61 7.88
CA LEU A 86 -29.49 8.44 8.65
C LEU A 86 -30.87 8.63 9.31
N LYS A 87 -31.67 9.58 8.83
CA LYS A 87 -33.03 9.87 9.29
C LYS A 87 -34.01 9.86 8.12
N MET A 88 -34.26 8.69 7.54
CA MET A 88 -35.52 8.36 6.85
C MET A 88 -35.88 6.91 7.14
#